data_AF-A0A6M3XJ85-F1
#
_entry.id   AF-A0A6M3XJ85-F1
#
_cell.length_a   1.000
_cell.length_b   1.000
_cell.length_c   1.000
_cell.angle_alpha   90.00
_cell.angle_beta   90.00
_cell.angle_gamma   90.00
#
_symmetry.space_group_name_H-M   'P 1'
#
loop_
_entity.id
_entity.type
_entity.pdbx_description
1 polymer ?
#
loop_
_entity_poly.entity_id
_entity_poly.type
_entity_poly.pdbx_seq_one_letter_code
_entity_poly.pdbx_strand_id
1 'polypeptide(L)'
;MFVHIIYRYMNKRIVEKRREYNRNWKREKRKKEPEKIRAYERLKYQRMKQNPEKWKKHQEYMRAYRQKWEDNNPKRQAYRREWMREWNRKNAKEIYRKRRLRPYEKIAAAMRTRITECIKKGYKSEKTEKLLGMTMKELKKYLEEQFKEGMSWKNYGEWHIDHIKPLASFDLVKPKEQKKAFHYTNLQPLWAKENLQKYSKILN
;
A
#
# COMPACT_ATOMS: atom_id res chain seq x y z
N MET A 1 11.69 -32.77 -51.24
CA MET A 1 11.59 -31.50 -50.48
C MET A 1 10.16 -31.05 -50.18
N PHE A 2 9.20 -31.14 -51.12
CA PHE A 2 7.82 -30.64 -50.96
C PHE A 2 6.96 -31.37 -49.91
N VAL A 3 7.06 -32.69 -49.80
CA VAL A 3 6.25 -33.51 -48.86
C VAL A 3 6.53 -33.14 -47.39
N HIS A 4 7.78 -32.81 -47.07
CA HIS A 4 8.21 -32.45 -45.70
C HIS A 4 7.67 -31.07 -45.25
N ILE A 5 7.50 -30.12 -46.19
CA ILE A 5 6.95 -28.79 -45.92
C ILE A 5 5.44 -28.88 -45.65
N ILE A 6 4.72 -29.68 -46.45
CA ILE A 6 3.28 -29.94 -46.29
C ILE A 6 3.00 -30.60 -44.94
N TYR A 7 3.79 -31.61 -44.56
CA TYR A 7 3.64 -32.30 -43.27
C TYR A 7 3.82 -31.36 -42.08
N ARG A 8 4.82 -30.45 -42.14
CA ARG A 8 5.08 -29.44 -41.10
C ARG A 8 3.93 -28.43 -40.99
N TYR A 9 3.34 -28.04 -42.11
CA TYR A 9 2.20 -27.10 -42.16
C TYR A 9 0.89 -27.72 -41.67
N MET A 10 0.63 -28.98 -42.04
CA MET A 10 -0.52 -29.75 -41.56
C MET A 10 -0.46 -29.95 -40.04
N ASN A 11 0.73 -30.27 -39.51
CA ASN A 11 0.94 -30.43 -38.08
C ASN A 11 0.75 -29.10 -37.32
N LYS A 12 1.18 -27.97 -37.89
CA LYS A 12 0.93 -26.63 -37.33
C LYS A 12 -0.57 -26.29 -37.27
N ARG A 13 -1.33 -26.57 -38.35
CA ARG A 13 -2.80 -26.38 -38.39
C ARG A 13 -3.55 -27.28 -37.39
N ILE A 14 -3.11 -28.53 -37.23
CA ILE A 14 -3.69 -29.47 -36.24
C ILE A 14 -3.44 -28.96 -34.82
N VAL A 15 -2.22 -28.50 -34.54
CA VAL A 15 -1.86 -27.92 -33.23
C VAL A 15 -2.64 -26.63 -32.96
N GLU A 16 -2.85 -25.77 -33.96
CA GLU A 16 -3.65 -24.55 -33.85
C GLU A 16 -5.14 -24.85 -33.57
N LYS A 17 -5.75 -25.77 -34.32
CA LYS A 17 -7.13 -26.24 -34.08
C LYS A 17 -7.29 -26.82 -32.67
N ARG A 18 -6.31 -27.61 -32.20
CA ARG A 18 -6.33 -28.16 -30.83
C ARG A 18 -6.18 -27.07 -29.76
N ARG A 19 -5.36 -26.04 -30.00
CA ARG A 19 -5.23 -24.87 -29.11
C ARG A 19 -6.51 -24.04 -29.06
N GLU A 20 -7.19 -23.89 -30.19
CA GLU A 20 -8.48 -23.19 -30.28
C GLU A 20 -9.60 -23.95 -29.57
N TYR A 21 -9.73 -25.26 -29.84
CA TYR A 21 -10.65 -26.14 -29.12
C TYR A 21 -10.43 -26.06 -27.60
N ASN A 22 -9.18 -26.16 -27.14
CA ASN A 22 -8.84 -26.05 -25.72
C ASN A 22 -9.16 -24.67 -25.12
N ARG A 23 -9.03 -23.58 -25.89
CA ARG A 23 -9.41 -22.23 -25.46
C ARG A 23 -10.93 -22.12 -25.30
N ASN A 24 -11.68 -22.64 -26.26
CA ASN A 24 -13.14 -22.63 -26.25
C ASN A 24 -13.71 -23.51 -25.14
N TRP A 25 -13.19 -24.73 -24.98
CA TRP A 25 -13.57 -25.63 -23.88
C TRP A 25 -13.32 -25.01 -22.51
N LYS A 26 -12.17 -24.34 -22.31
CA LYS A 26 -11.87 -23.60 -21.05
C LYS A 26 -12.82 -22.42 -20.84
N ARG A 27 -13.20 -21.71 -21.91
CA ARG A 27 -14.13 -20.58 -21.84
C ARG A 27 -15.54 -21.04 -21.46
N GLU A 28 -16.03 -22.12 -22.07
CA GLU A 28 -17.33 -22.70 -21.79
C GLU A 28 -17.39 -23.29 -20.37
N LYS A 29 -16.34 -24.00 -19.93
CA LYS A 29 -16.26 -24.51 -18.56
C LYS A 29 -16.26 -23.37 -17.51
N ARG A 30 -15.59 -22.25 -17.80
CA ARG A 30 -15.62 -21.03 -16.95
C ARG A 30 -17.01 -20.39 -16.86
N LYS A 31 -17.86 -20.53 -17.88
CA LYS A 31 -19.25 -20.05 -17.84
C LYS A 31 -20.15 -20.96 -17.01
N LYS A 32 -19.99 -22.28 -17.15
CA LYS A 32 -20.83 -23.27 -16.46
C LYS A 32 -20.52 -23.39 -14.96
N GLU A 33 -19.26 -23.28 -14.58
CA GLU A 33 -18.83 -23.45 -13.18
C GLU A 33 -17.85 -22.36 -12.72
N PRO A 34 -18.24 -21.07 -12.75
CA PRO A 34 -17.34 -19.95 -12.51
C PRO A 34 -16.71 -20.01 -11.11
N GLU A 35 -17.46 -20.44 -10.10
CA GLU A 35 -16.98 -20.49 -8.72
C GLU A 35 -15.93 -21.59 -8.51
N LYS A 36 -16.15 -22.80 -9.05
CA LYS A 36 -15.17 -23.90 -8.98
C LYS A 36 -13.85 -23.51 -9.66
N ILE A 37 -13.92 -22.82 -10.80
CA ILE A 37 -12.71 -22.34 -11.49
C ILE A 37 -12.00 -21.26 -10.66
N ARG A 38 -12.73 -20.29 -10.10
CA ARG A 38 -12.14 -19.26 -9.22
C ARG A 38 -11.49 -19.88 -7.98
N ALA A 39 -12.13 -20.87 -7.37
CA ALA A 39 -11.60 -21.59 -6.20
C ALA A 39 -10.30 -22.33 -6.56
N TYR A 40 -10.30 -23.05 -7.68
CA TYR A 40 -9.10 -23.72 -8.19
C TYR A 40 -7.95 -22.75 -8.48
N GLU A 41 -8.22 -21.63 -9.16
CA GLU A 41 -7.22 -20.60 -9.46
C GLU A 41 -6.65 -19.97 -8.19
N ARG A 42 -7.50 -19.72 -7.19
CA ARG A 42 -7.10 -19.21 -5.87
C ARG A 42 -6.16 -20.18 -5.17
N LEU A 43 -6.51 -21.47 -5.10
CA LEU A 43 -5.68 -22.51 -4.48
C LEU A 43 -4.35 -22.68 -5.20
N LYS A 44 -4.36 -22.68 -6.54
CA LYS A 44 -3.14 -22.73 -7.36
C LYS A 44 -2.22 -21.55 -7.05
N TYR A 45 -2.77 -20.35 -6.95
CA TYR A 45 -2.01 -19.14 -6.63
C TYR A 45 -1.44 -19.16 -5.21
N GLN A 46 -2.22 -19.63 -4.23
CA GLN A 46 -1.77 -19.80 -2.85
C GLN A 46 -0.59 -20.77 -2.75
N ARG A 47 -0.69 -21.94 -3.39
CA ARG A 47 0.41 -22.93 -3.45
C ARG A 47 1.65 -22.36 -4.13
N MET A 48 1.49 -21.56 -5.18
CA MET A 48 2.62 -20.90 -5.85
C MET A 48 3.34 -19.92 -4.92
N LYS A 49 2.59 -19.15 -4.12
CA LYS A 49 3.14 -18.18 -3.17
C LYS A 49 3.97 -18.82 -2.06
N GLN A 50 3.68 -20.08 -1.70
CA GLN A 50 4.45 -20.84 -0.72
C GLN A 50 5.83 -21.27 -1.24
N ASN A 51 6.06 -21.23 -2.56
CA ASN A 51 7.36 -21.55 -3.16
C ASN A 51 8.05 -20.25 -3.62
N PRO A 52 9.09 -19.77 -2.91
CA PRO A 52 9.72 -18.47 -3.18
C PRO A 52 10.25 -18.33 -4.61
N GLU A 53 10.85 -19.38 -5.16
CA GLU A 53 11.45 -19.39 -6.50
C GLU A 53 10.38 -19.29 -7.60
N LYS A 54 9.30 -20.08 -7.48
CA LYS A 54 8.16 -19.99 -8.41
C LYS A 54 7.45 -18.64 -8.29
N TRP A 55 7.34 -18.10 -7.09
CA TRP A 55 6.73 -16.80 -6.85
C TRP A 55 7.54 -15.67 -7.49
N LYS A 56 8.87 -15.68 -7.34
CA LYS A 56 9.77 -14.71 -7.97
C LYS A 56 9.66 -14.72 -9.50
N LYS A 57 9.74 -15.90 -10.12
CA LYS A 57 9.55 -16.08 -11.58
C LYS A 57 8.18 -15.59 -12.05
N HIS A 58 7.13 -15.83 -11.26
CA HIS A 58 5.79 -15.32 -11.57
C HIS A 58 5.74 -13.78 -11.50
N GLN A 59 6.39 -13.15 -10.51
CA GLN A 59 6.46 -11.69 -10.41
C GLN A 59 7.19 -11.07 -11.60
N GLU A 60 8.31 -11.65 -12.02
CA GLU A 60 9.08 -11.23 -13.20
C GLU A 60 8.23 -11.35 -14.47
N TYR A 61 7.56 -12.48 -14.67
CA TYR A 61 6.62 -12.68 -15.78
C TYR A 61 5.50 -11.62 -15.77
N MET A 62 4.88 -11.36 -14.61
CA MET A 62 3.79 -10.40 -14.50
C MET A 62 4.26 -8.96 -14.73
N ARG A 63 5.50 -8.62 -14.34
CA ARG A 63 6.12 -7.33 -14.63
C ARG A 63 6.35 -7.17 -16.14
N ALA A 64 6.97 -8.15 -16.79
CA ALA A 64 7.23 -8.12 -18.23
C ALA A 64 5.91 -8.07 -19.04
N TYR A 65 4.91 -8.86 -18.63
CA TYR A 65 3.59 -8.84 -19.24
C TYR A 65 2.91 -7.47 -19.09
N ARG A 66 2.97 -6.88 -17.90
CA ARG A 66 2.42 -5.54 -17.64
C ARG A 66 3.10 -4.49 -18.50
N GLN A 67 4.43 -4.50 -18.55
CA GLN A 67 5.20 -3.55 -19.35
C GLN A 67 4.84 -3.66 -20.84
N LYS A 68 4.85 -4.89 -21.39
CA LYS A 68 4.41 -5.13 -22.77
C LYS A 68 2.97 -4.66 -23.01
N TRP A 69 2.07 -4.86 -22.06
CA TRP A 69 0.69 -4.37 -22.19
C TRP A 69 0.63 -2.84 -22.17
N GLU A 70 1.39 -2.19 -21.29
CA GLU A 70 1.50 -0.74 -21.16
C GLU A 70 2.04 -0.10 -22.44
N ASP A 71 3.11 -0.67 -23.02
CA ASP A 71 3.74 -0.23 -24.28
C ASP A 71 2.78 -0.36 -25.48
N ASN A 72 1.96 -1.42 -25.49
CA ASN A 72 0.98 -1.65 -26.55
C ASN A 72 -0.34 -0.87 -26.36
N ASN A 73 -0.55 -0.22 -25.21
CA ASN A 73 -1.80 0.49 -24.90
C ASN A 73 -1.57 1.94 -24.39
N PRO A 74 -0.72 2.75 -25.05
CA PRO A 74 -0.36 4.08 -24.56
C PRO A 74 -1.57 5.03 -24.49
N LYS A 75 -2.46 4.97 -25.49
CA LYS A 75 -3.71 5.76 -25.53
C LYS A 75 -4.62 5.46 -24.34
N ARG A 76 -4.68 4.20 -23.90
CA ARG A 76 -5.49 3.79 -22.75
C ARG A 76 -4.91 4.32 -21.43
N GLN A 77 -3.58 4.43 -21.33
CA GLN A 77 -2.95 5.05 -20.17
C GLN A 77 -3.19 6.55 -20.11
N ALA A 78 -3.07 7.25 -21.24
CA ALA A 78 -3.41 8.67 -21.35
C ALA A 78 -4.87 8.92 -20.96
N TYR A 79 -5.81 8.19 -21.57
CA TYR A 79 -7.23 8.23 -21.23
C TYR A 79 -7.49 7.98 -19.74
N ARG A 80 -6.86 6.95 -19.15
CA ARG A 80 -7.03 6.66 -17.72
C ARG A 80 -6.53 7.82 -16.85
N ARG A 81 -5.41 8.45 -17.21
CA ARG A 81 -4.88 9.60 -16.46
C ARG A 81 -5.83 10.80 -16.53
N GLU A 82 -6.34 11.11 -17.71
CA GLU A 82 -7.32 12.18 -17.91
C GLU A 82 -8.64 11.90 -17.18
N TRP A 83 -9.17 10.69 -17.32
CA TRP A 83 -10.36 10.26 -16.59
C TRP A 83 -10.17 10.37 -15.08
N MET A 84 -9.01 9.95 -14.54
CA MET A 84 -8.70 10.09 -13.12
C MET A 84 -8.61 11.56 -12.69
N ARG A 85 -8.02 12.44 -13.52
CA ARG A 85 -7.95 13.89 -13.25
C ARG A 85 -9.34 14.49 -13.18
N GLU A 86 -10.18 14.22 -14.16
CA GLU A 86 -11.54 14.75 -14.24
C GLU A 86 -12.43 14.19 -13.12
N TRP A 87 -12.32 12.89 -12.85
CA TRP A 87 -13.02 12.26 -11.73
C TRP A 87 -12.59 12.88 -10.38
N ASN A 88 -11.28 13.07 -10.16
CA ASN A 88 -10.79 13.72 -8.94
C ASN A 88 -11.26 15.17 -8.84
N ARG A 89 -11.31 15.91 -9.96
CA ARG A 89 -11.80 17.29 -10.01
C ARG A 89 -13.28 17.36 -9.61
N LYS A 90 -14.13 16.54 -10.24
CA LYS A 90 -15.58 16.47 -9.94
C LYS A 90 -15.85 16.03 -8.51
N ASN A 91 -15.06 15.09 -8.01
CA ASN A 91 -15.23 14.53 -6.66
C ASN A 91 -14.37 15.24 -5.60
N ALA A 92 -13.69 16.35 -5.92
CA ALA A 92 -12.71 16.96 -5.03
C ALA A 92 -13.31 17.32 -3.65
N LYS A 93 -14.51 17.91 -3.64
CA LYS A 93 -15.23 18.25 -2.40
C LYS A 93 -15.59 17.01 -1.57
N GLU A 94 -16.07 15.95 -2.21
CA GLU A 94 -16.45 14.72 -1.52
C GLU A 94 -15.22 13.94 -1.04
N ILE A 95 -14.16 13.88 -1.85
CA ILE A 95 -12.85 13.35 -1.45
C ILE A 95 -12.34 14.12 -0.25
N TYR A 96 -12.40 15.45 -0.26
CA TYR A 96 -12.02 16.31 0.85
C TYR A 96 -12.88 16.03 2.09
N ARG A 97 -14.20 15.95 1.95
CA ARG A 97 -15.13 15.60 3.05
C ARG A 97 -14.83 14.23 3.65
N LYS A 98 -14.72 13.18 2.83
CA LYS A 98 -14.34 11.83 3.28
C LYS A 98 -12.97 11.82 3.96
N ARG A 99 -12.01 12.60 3.44
CA ARG A 99 -10.69 12.81 4.05
C ARG A 99 -10.76 13.53 5.39
N ARG A 100 -11.76 14.38 5.65
CA ARG A 100 -12.01 15.02 6.95
C ARG A 100 -12.80 14.15 7.92
N LEU A 101 -13.63 13.24 7.42
CA LEU A 101 -14.42 12.29 8.21
C LEU A 101 -13.62 11.08 8.70
N ARG A 102 -12.41 10.85 8.16
CA ARG A 102 -11.49 9.78 8.55
C ARG A 102 -10.17 10.31 9.13
N PRO A 103 -10.18 11.25 10.10
CA PRO A 103 -8.95 11.78 10.67
C PRO A 103 -8.17 10.68 11.40
N TYR A 104 -8.87 9.76 12.06
CA TYR A 104 -8.28 8.61 12.76
C TYR A 104 -7.45 7.69 11.85
N GLU A 105 -8.00 7.28 10.70
CA GLU A 105 -7.29 6.39 9.77
C GLU A 105 -6.03 7.06 9.20
N LYS A 106 -6.07 8.39 9.05
CA LYS A 106 -4.90 9.19 8.64
C LYS A 106 -3.84 9.25 9.71
N ILE A 107 -4.18 9.42 10.99
CA ILE A 107 -3.19 9.46 12.08
C ILE A 107 -2.51 8.11 12.22
N ALA A 108 -3.29 7.04 12.19
CA ALA A 108 -2.74 5.68 12.28
C ALA A 108 -1.78 5.39 11.11
N ALA A 109 -2.13 5.82 9.89
CA ALA A 109 -1.26 5.70 8.72
C ALA A 109 -0.04 6.63 8.82
N ALA A 110 -0.24 7.91 9.16
CA ALA A 110 0.83 8.90 9.29
C ALA A 110 1.84 8.52 10.36
N MET A 111 1.38 8.03 11.52
CA MET A 111 2.25 7.54 12.60
C MET A 111 3.06 6.33 12.15
N ARG A 112 2.42 5.36 11.47
CA ARG A 112 3.11 4.20 10.89
C ARG A 112 4.18 4.62 9.88
N THR A 113 3.84 5.54 8.99
CA THR A 113 4.76 6.08 7.98
C THR A 113 5.92 6.82 8.64
N ARG A 114 5.64 7.78 9.53
CA ARG A 114 6.66 8.55 10.25
C ARG A 114 7.64 7.68 11.01
N ILE A 115 7.16 6.70 11.79
CA ILE A 115 8.04 5.74 12.49
C ILE A 115 8.97 5.04 11.50
N THR A 116 8.45 4.62 10.36
CA THR A 116 9.24 3.89 9.36
C THR A 116 10.25 4.83 8.68
N GLU A 117 9.87 6.06 8.34
CA GLU A 117 10.74 7.06 7.70
C GLU A 117 11.84 7.57 8.64
N CYS A 118 11.57 7.67 9.94
CA CYS A 118 12.56 8.11 10.93
C CYS A 118 13.64 7.06 11.20
N ILE A 119 13.35 5.78 10.99
CA ILE A 119 14.32 4.69 11.13
C ILE A 119 15.12 4.55 9.82
N LYS A 120 15.97 5.55 9.53
CA LYS A 120 16.74 5.62 8.27
C LYS A 120 17.81 4.54 8.12
N LYS A 121 18.38 4.05 9.23
CA LYS A 121 19.52 3.09 9.27
C LYS A 121 19.15 1.80 10.02
N GLY A 122 17.98 1.24 9.77
CA GLY A 122 17.57 0.00 10.42
C GLY A 122 16.19 -0.46 10.01
N TYR A 123 15.63 -1.38 10.80
CA TYR A 123 14.26 -1.83 10.65
C TYR A 123 13.46 -1.47 11.89
N LYS A 124 12.16 -1.33 11.67
CA LYS A 124 11.20 -1.19 12.75
C LYS A 124 11.22 -2.46 13.61
N SER A 125 11.59 -2.30 14.88
CA SER A 125 11.79 -3.44 15.79
C SER A 125 10.50 -4.16 16.16
N GLU A 126 9.36 -3.45 16.21
CA GLU A 126 8.08 -4.01 16.63
C GLU A 126 6.89 -3.38 15.89
N LYS A 127 5.70 -3.96 16.05
CA LYS A 127 4.45 -3.35 15.55
C LYS A 127 4.24 -1.96 16.18
N THR A 128 3.60 -1.06 15.44
CA THR A 128 3.38 0.33 15.88
C THR A 128 2.79 0.44 17.28
N GLU A 129 1.73 -0.32 17.57
CA GLU A 129 1.03 -0.24 18.86
C GLU A 129 1.91 -0.72 20.03
N LYS A 130 2.79 -1.71 19.79
CA LYS A 130 3.78 -2.12 20.78
C LYS A 130 4.83 -1.04 21.06
N LEU A 131 5.26 -0.31 20.02
CA LEU A 131 6.20 0.81 20.18
C LEU A 131 5.55 1.99 20.89
N LEU A 132 4.28 2.26 20.57
CA LEU A 132 3.48 3.30 21.22
C LEU A 132 3.19 2.96 22.68
N GLY A 133 3.16 1.68 23.07
CA GLY A 133 2.75 1.24 24.41
C GLY A 133 1.24 1.19 24.62
N MET A 134 0.45 1.45 23.57
CA MET A 134 -1.02 1.45 23.59
C MET A 134 -1.58 1.24 22.18
N THR A 135 -2.86 0.92 22.11
CA THR A 135 -3.59 0.85 20.84
C THR A 135 -3.73 2.23 20.21
N MET A 136 -3.99 2.26 18.91
CA MET A 136 -4.18 3.53 18.22
C MET A 136 -5.45 4.28 18.65
N LYS A 137 -6.47 3.55 19.13
CA LYS A 137 -7.69 4.14 19.71
C LYS A 137 -7.40 4.83 21.04
N GLU A 138 -6.58 4.22 21.89
CA GLU A 138 -6.14 4.81 23.17
C GLU A 138 -5.26 6.03 22.94
N LEU A 139 -4.31 5.95 22.00
CA LEU A 139 -3.47 7.10 21.65
C LEU A 139 -4.29 8.31 21.20
N LYS A 140 -5.36 8.07 20.43
CA LYS A 140 -6.29 9.13 20.05
C LYS A 140 -6.86 9.80 21.30
N LYS A 141 -7.39 9.02 22.24
CA LYS A 141 -7.99 9.58 23.46
C LYS A 141 -6.94 10.36 24.28
N TYR A 142 -5.76 9.78 24.45
CA TYR A 142 -4.64 10.40 25.16
C TYR A 142 -4.19 11.74 24.55
N LEU A 143 -4.13 11.85 23.21
CA LEU A 143 -3.80 13.12 22.54
C LEU A 143 -4.93 14.14 22.64
N GLU A 144 -6.19 13.69 22.56
CA GLU A 144 -7.38 14.54 22.69
C GLU A 144 -7.48 15.16 24.08
N GLU A 145 -7.09 14.42 25.13
CA GLU A 145 -6.99 14.91 26.51
C GLU A 145 -5.88 15.97 26.70
N GLN A 146 -4.93 16.09 25.78
CA GLN A 146 -3.83 17.06 25.83
C GLN A 146 -4.02 18.26 24.88
N PHE A 147 -5.18 18.36 24.22
CA PHE A 147 -5.46 19.45 23.29
C PHE A 147 -5.43 20.82 23.97
N LYS A 148 -4.69 21.75 23.36
CA LYS A 148 -4.73 23.17 23.71
C LYS A 148 -6.00 23.81 23.16
N GLU A 149 -6.30 25.02 23.62
CA GLU A 149 -7.43 25.80 23.13
C GLU A 149 -7.44 25.88 21.58
N GLY A 150 -8.59 25.58 20.99
CA GLY A 150 -8.78 25.57 19.53
C GLY A 150 -8.32 24.29 18.81
N MET A 151 -7.62 23.37 19.48
CA MET A 151 -7.25 22.08 18.88
C MET A 151 -8.46 21.14 18.81
N SER A 152 -8.61 20.47 17.68
CA SER A 152 -9.59 19.41 17.50
C SER A 152 -9.13 18.41 16.44
N TRP A 153 -9.79 17.25 16.38
CA TRP A 153 -9.56 16.34 15.27
C TRP A 153 -9.97 16.92 13.90
N LYS A 154 -10.84 17.95 13.87
CA LYS A 154 -11.34 18.57 12.63
C LYS A 154 -10.31 19.46 11.95
N ASN A 155 -9.32 19.97 12.70
CA ASN A 155 -8.21 20.80 12.22
C ASN A 155 -6.84 20.14 12.38
N TYR A 156 -6.80 18.81 12.49
CA TYR A 156 -5.54 18.05 12.39
C TYR A 156 -4.82 18.37 11.06
N GLY A 157 -3.57 18.79 11.15
CA GLY A 157 -2.80 19.41 10.07
C GLY A 157 -2.40 20.86 10.38
N GLU A 158 -3.26 21.60 11.08
CA GLU A 158 -2.89 22.88 11.73
C GLU A 158 -2.09 22.63 13.00
N TRP A 159 -2.36 21.53 13.71
CA TRP A 159 -1.52 20.95 14.74
C TRP A 159 -1.06 19.54 14.33
N HIS A 160 0.10 19.12 14.81
CA HIS A 160 0.75 17.84 14.51
C HIS A 160 1.02 17.05 15.80
N ILE A 161 1.24 15.74 15.65
CA ILE A 161 1.82 14.93 16.73
C ILE A 161 3.33 15.17 16.71
N ASP A 162 3.83 15.71 17.81
CA ASP A 162 5.22 16.02 18.05
C ASP A 162 5.82 15.08 19.10
N HIS A 163 7.14 14.92 19.09
CA HIS A 163 7.86 14.16 20.10
C HIS A 163 8.43 15.12 21.14
N ILE A 164 8.02 15.01 22.41
CA ILE A 164 8.46 15.86 23.52
C ILE A 164 9.99 15.91 23.55
N LYS A 165 10.62 14.74 23.69
CA LYS A 165 12.05 14.54 23.44
C LYS A 165 12.28 14.30 21.94
N PRO A 166 13.09 15.13 21.26
CA PRO A 166 13.30 15.02 19.82
C PRO A 166 13.85 13.66 19.39
N LEU A 167 13.37 13.13 18.26
CA LEU A 167 13.84 11.84 17.70
C LEU A 167 15.35 11.80 17.46
N ALA A 168 15.96 12.95 17.13
CA ALA A 168 17.41 13.07 16.92
C ALA A 168 18.26 12.76 18.16
N SER A 169 17.65 12.77 19.36
CA SER A 169 18.34 12.43 20.61
C SER A 169 18.33 10.93 20.94
N PHE A 170 17.69 10.11 20.10
CA PHE A 170 17.61 8.66 20.28
C PHE A 170 18.44 7.93 19.23
N ASP A 171 19.09 6.84 19.64
CA ASP A 171 19.72 5.90 18.72
C ASP A 171 18.67 4.92 18.19
N LEU A 172 17.99 5.30 17.10
CA LEU A 172 16.89 4.51 16.52
C LEU A 172 17.33 3.19 15.87
N VAL A 173 18.63 2.86 15.85
CA VAL A 173 19.10 1.51 15.49
C VAL A 173 18.77 0.52 16.61
N LYS A 174 18.75 0.99 17.87
CA LYS A 174 18.50 0.15 19.05
C LYS A 174 17.00 -0.02 19.31
N PRO A 175 16.47 -1.26 19.40
CA PRO A 175 15.05 -1.51 19.68
C PRO A 175 14.53 -0.84 20.96
N LYS A 176 15.33 -0.84 22.03
CA LYS A 176 14.96 -0.20 23.31
C LYS A 176 14.78 1.32 23.17
N GLU A 177 15.63 1.96 22.37
CA GLU A 177 15.55 3.40 22.11
C GLU A 177 14.39 3.75 21.18
N GLN A 178 14.07 2.90 20.18
CA GLN A 178 12.82 3.04 19.40
C GLN A 178 11.59 3.02 20.31
N LYS A 179 11.52 2.08 21.26
CA LYS A 179 10.38 1.99 22.18
C LYS A 179 10.24 3.26 23.01
N LYS A 180 11.33 3.81 23.55
CA LYS A 180 11.30 5.09 24.29
C LYS A 180 10.91 6.27 23.39
N ALA A 181 11.52 6.34 22.20
CA ALA A 181 11.31 7.42 21.25
C ALA A 181 9.86 7.53 20.82
N PHE A 182 9.21 6.39 20.53
CA PHE A 182 7.85 6.36 20.01
C PHE A 182 6.78 6.06 21.07
N HIS A 183 7.14 5.90 22.35
CA HIS A 183 6.17 5.66 23.41
C HIS A 183 5.19 6.84 23.52
N TYR A 184 3.92 6.55 23.84
CA TYR A 184 2.88 7.58 23.94
C TYR A 184 3.25 8.73 24.89
N THR A 185 3.97 8.44 25.97
CA THR A 185 4.44 9.44 26.94
C THR A 185 5.48 10.41 26.39
N ASN A 186 6.06 10.12 25.22
CA ASN A 186 6.95 11.02 24.49
C ASN A 186 6.22 11.76 23.37
N LEU A 187 4.89 11.62 23.23
CA LEU A 187 4.09 12.25 22.19
C LEU A 187 3.20 13.34 22.76
N GLN A 188 3.07 14.46 22.04
CA GLN A 188 2.18 15.56 22.40
C GLN A 188 1.50 16.15 21.14
N PRO A 189 0.28 16.71 21.27
CA PRO A 189 -0.26 17.59 20.24
C PRO A 189 0.46 18.95 20.30
N LEU A 190 0.93 19.44 19.16
CA LEU A 190 1.62 20.74 19.08
C LEU A 190 1.17 21.48 17.83
N TRP A 191 0.91 22.80 17.94
CA TRP A 191 0.56 23.58 16.76
C TRP A 191 1.69 23.54 15.74
N ALA A 192 1.38 23.48 14.45
CA ALA A 192 2.41 23.35 13.41
C ALA A 192 3.43 24.49 13.48
N LYS A 193 2.98 25.72 13.79
CA LYS A 193 3.84 26.88 14.01
C LYS A 193 4.81 26.67 15.19
N GLU A 194 4.30 26.19 16.33
CA GLU A 194 5.13 25.89 17.52
C GLU A 194 6.11 24.75 17.23
N ASN A 195 5.66 23.71 16.51
CA ASN A 195 6.50 22.57 16.12
C ASN A 195 7.66 23.00 15.19
N LEU A 196 7.40 23.88 14.23
CA LEU A 196 8.42 24.43 13.35
C LEU A 196 9.44 25.28 14.12
N GLN A 197 8.99 26.06 15.11
CA GLN A 197 9.87 26.84 15.98
C GLN A 197 10.69 25.97 16.94
N LYS A 198 10.10 24.86 17.43
CA LYS A 198 10.74 23.89 18.32
C LYS A 198 11.95 23.23 17.67
N TYR A 199 11.83 22.83 16.41
CA TYR A 199 12.85 22.09 15.64
C TYR A 199 13.34 20.82 16.39
N SER A 200 14.42 20.93 17.18
CA SER A 200 15.00 19.86 17.99
C SER A 200 15.23 20.27 19.45
N LYS A 201 14.59 21.33 19.93
CA LYS A 201 14.70 21.78 21.33
C LYS A 201 13.68 21.04 22.20
N ILE A 202 14.01 20.78 23.46
CA ILE A 202 13.02 20.34 24.45
C ILE A 202 12.30 21.62 24.92
N LEU A 203 10.96 21.61 24.86
CA LEU A 203 10.17 22.68 25.46
C LEU A 203 10.13 22.41 26.96
N ASN A 204 10.67 23.34 27.75
CA ASN A 204 10.60 23.31 29.22
C ASN A 204 9.20 23.69 29.69
#